data_AF-A0A2J8GJ84-F1
#
_entry.id   AF-A0A2J8GJ84-F1
#
_cell.length_a   1.000
_cell.length_b   1.000
_cell.length_c   1.000
_cell.angle_alpha   90.00
_cell.angle_beta   90.00
_cell.angle_gamma   90.00
#
_symmetry.space_group_name_H-M   'P 1'
#
loop_
_entity.id
_entity.type
_entity.pdbx_description
1 polymer ?
#
loop_
_entity_poly.entity_id
_entity_poly.type
_entity_poly.pdbx_seq_one_letter_code
_entity_poly.pdbx_strand_id
1 'polypeptide(L)'
;MHDAYVAAGGDCANLNQTNNVKLAAESGTCNDQTVISTYISTADVSQLIQNNKALNEELDFHSDGVWLTGQNWVINSPDAPDMQEKLGGRLVSFK
;
A
#
# COMPACT_ATOMS: atom_id res chain seq x y z
N MET A 1 -0.51 -5.59 10.30
CA MET A 1 -1.16 -5.45 8.97
C MET A 1 -0.98 -6.69 8.13
N HIS A 2 0.25 -7.21 7.99
CA HIS A 2 0.54 -8.49 7.35
C HIS A 2 -0.48 -9.61 7.67
N ASP A 3 -0.68 -9.90 8.96
CA ASP A 3 -1.56 -11.00 9.36
C ASP A 3 -3.03 -10.80 8.94
N ALA A 4 -3.49 -9.54 8.91
CA ALA A 4 -4.83 -9.21 8.44
C ALA A 4 -4.98 -9.43 6.93
N TYR A 5 -3.95 -9.06 6.15
CA TYR A 5 -3.90 -9.33 4.71
C TYR A 5 -3.92 -10.83 4.41
N VAL A 6 -3.10 -11.62 5.12
CA VAL A 6 -3.09 -13.08 4.98
C VAL A 6 -4.43 -13.69 5.39
N ALA A 7 -5.03 -13.24 6.49
CA ALA A 7 -6.34 -13.71 6.95
C ALA A 7 -7.48 -13.37 5.96
N ALA A 8 -7.35 -12.29 5.21
CA ALA A 8 -8.27 -11.93 4.12
C ALA A 8 -8.05 -12.77 2.84
N GLY A 9 -7.04 -13.64 2.82
CA GLY A 9 -6.71 -14.50 1.69
C GLY A 9 -5.69 -13.90 0.71
N GLY A 10 -5.03 -12.80 1.08
CA GLY A 10 -3.92 -12.25 0.32
C GLY A 10 -2.68 -13.16 0.36
N ASP A 11 -1.96 -13.24 -0.75
CA ASP A 11 -0.75 -14.06 -0.85
C ASP A 11 0.45 -13.34 -0.20
N CYS A 12 0.75 -13.72 1.04
CA CYS A 12 1.92 -13.24 1.76
C CYS A 12 2.34 -14.26 2.84
N ALA A 13 2.78 -15.45 2.42
CA ALA A 13 3.23 -16.45 3.39
C ALA A 13 4.45 -15.97 4.20
N ASN A 14 5.32 -15.18 3.57
CA ASN A 14 6.48 -14.58 4.21
C ASN A 14 6.57 -13.10 3.83
N LEU A 15 6.54 -12.21 4.82
CA LEU A 15 6.86 -10.81 4.61
C LEU A 15 8.38 -10.63 4.63
N ASN A 16 8.97 -10.28 3.50
CA ASN A 16 10.35 -9.80 3.48
C ASN A 16 10.37 -8.34 3.93
N GLN A 17 10.73 -8.10 5.19
CA GLN A 17 10.76 -6.75 5.75
C GLN A 17 11.94 -5.95 5.17
N THR A 18 11.63 -4.82 4.54
CA THR A 18 12.61 -3.96 3.84
C THR A 18 12.74 -2.58 4.46
N ASN A 19 11.66 -2.06 5.07
CA ASN A 19 11.57 -0.70 5.61
C ASN A 19 12.07 0.39 4.65
N ASN A 20 11.85 0.20 3.35
CA ASN A 20 12.29 1.12 2.29
C ASN A 20 11.18 2.04 1.75
N VAL A 21 9.93 1.85 2.20
CA VAL A 21 8.82 2.74 1.85
C VAL A 21 8.94 4.03 2.67
N LYS A 22 9.02 5.17 1.97
CA LYS A 22 9.15 6.49 2.60
C LYS A 22 7.98 6.75 3.56
N LEU A 23 8.27 7.36 4.71
CA LEU A 23 7.33 7.66 5.81
C LEU A 23 6.74 6.44 6.53
N ALA A 24 6.93 5.21 6.04
CA ALA A 24 6.44 4.04 6.73
C ALA A 24 7.24 3.79 8.01
N ALA A 25 6.54 3.43 9.09
CA ALA A 25 7.16 2.92 10.30
C ALA A 25 7.74 1.52 10.04
N GLU A 26 6.99 0.70 9.31
CA GLU A 26 7.41 -0.63 8.85
C GLU A 26 6.90 -0.85 7.43
N SER A 27 7.70 -1.51 6.61
CA SER A 27 7.27 -1.97 5.29
C SER A 27 7.96 -3.26 4.89
N GLY A 28 7.28 -4.05 4.08
CA GLY A 28 7.85 -5.25 3.50
C GLY A 28 7.16 -5.66 2.22
N THR A 29 7.81 -6.58 1.53
CA THR A 29 7.38 -7.12 0.25
C THR A 29 6.97 -8.58 0.45
N CYS A 30 5.79 -8.95 0.00
CA CYS A 30 5.29 -10.33 0.05
C CYS A 30 5.77 -11.14 -1.16
N ASN A 31 5.77 -10.49 -2.32
CA ASN A 31 6.22 -10.98 -3.62
C ASN A 31 6.53 -9.76 -4.51
N ASP A 32 6.95 -9.97 -5.77
CA ASP A 32 7.37 -8.88 -6.66
C ASP A 32 6.29 -7.83 -6.98
N GLN A 33 5.03 -8.08 -6.60
CA GLN A 33 3.89 -7.22 -6.91
C GLN A 33 3.18 -6.65 -5.68
N THR A 34 3.52 -7.13 -4.47
CA THR A 34 2.77 -6.83 -3.25
C THR A 34 3.68 -6.20 -2.20
N VAL A 35 3.40 -4.95 -1.85
CA VAL A 35 4.05 -4.22 -0.77
C VAL A 35 3.02 -3.87 0.30
N ILE A 36 3.33 -4.19 1.54
CA ILE A 36 2.54 -3.84 2.72
C ILE A 36 3.34 -2.85 3.56
N SER A 37 2.69 -1.78 3.99
CA SER A 37 3.32 -0.74 4.82
C SER A 37 2.37 -0.25 5.91
N THR A 38 2.95 0.07 7.06
CA THR A 38 2.26 0.67 8.20
C THR A 38 2.91 1.97 8.62
N TYR A 39 2.10 2.88 9.15
CA TYR A 39 2.46 4.25 9.44
C TYR A 39 2.09 4.59 10.88
N ILE A 40 2.75 5.61 11.44
CA ILE A 40 2.44 6.11 12.78
C ILE A 40 1.10 6.84 12.75
N SER A 41 0.83 7.60 11.69
CA SER A 41 -0.37 8.44 11.59
C SER A 41 -1.04 8.37 10.22
N THR A 42 -2.31 8.77 10.19
CA THR A 42 -3.04 9.00 8.94
C THR A 42 -2.44 10.13 8.11
N ALA A 43 -1.82 11.12 8.75
CA ALA A 43 -1.14 12.22 8.05
C ALA A 43 0.03 11.71 7.21
N ASP A 44 0.77 10.70 7.69
CA ASP A 44 1.87 10.09 6.93
C ASP A 44 1.36 9.37 5.68
N VAL A 45 0.21 8.67 5.78
CA VAL A 45 -0.46 8.05 4.62
C VAL A 45 -0.89 9.12 3.62
N SER A 46 -1.51 10.21 4.08
CA SER A 46 -1.91 11.32 3.22
C SER A 46 -0.71 11.96 2.51
N GLN A 47 0.39 12.20 3.24
CA GLN A 47 1.61 12.78 2.68
C GLN A 47 2.29 11.85 1.68
N LEU A 48 2.31 10.53 1.94
CA LEU A 48 2.82 9.54 1.01
C LEU A 48 2.05 9.60 -0.33
N ILE A 49 0.72 9.59 -0.27
CA ILE A 49 -0.12 9.64 -1.47
C ILE A 49 0.16 10.91 -2.27
N GLN A 50 0.24 12.06 -1.60
CA GLN A 50 0.55 13.33 -2.26
C GLN A 50 1.94 13.31 -2.91
N ASN A 51 2.96 12.80 -2.20
CA ASN A 51 4.32 12.69 -2.74
C ASN A 51 4.36 11.76 -3.97
N ASN A 52 3.63 10.65 -3.95
CA ASN A 52 3.61 9.72 -5.07
C ASN A 52 2.87 10.30 -6.28
N LYS A 53 1.76 11.02 -6.06
CA LYS A 53 1.07 11.76 -7.14
C LYS A 53 1.97 12.80 -7.79
N ALA A 54 2.64 13.62 -6.98
CA ALA A 54 3.56 14.65 -7.49
C ALA A 54 4.74 14.03 -8.26
N LEU A 55 5.30 12.92 -7.76
CA LEU A 55 6.39 12.22 -8.45
C LEU A 55 5.93 11.62 -9.78
N ASN A 56 4.75 10.99 -9.81
CA ASN A 56 4.20 10.42 -11.05
C ASN A 56 3.92 11.50 -12.10
N GLU A 57 3.41 12.66 -11.68
CA GLU A 57 3.24 13.83 -12.54
C GLU A 57 4.57 14.36 -13.08
N GLU A 58 5.60 14.49 -12.21
CA GLU A 58 6.95 14.92 -12.61
C GLU A 58 7.60 13.96 -13.62
N LEU A 59 7.35 12.66 -13.48
CA LEU A 59 7.91 11.62 -14.34
C LEU A 59 7.07 11.29 -15.58
N ASP A 60 5.91 11.95 -15.77
CA ASP A 60 4.88 11.57 -16.75
C ASP A 60 4.55 10.06 -16.71
N PHE A 61 4.53 9.51 -15.49
CA PHE A 61 4.28 8.10 -15.23
C PHE A 61 2.81 7.88 -14.88
N HIS A 62 2.10 7.10 -15.70
CA HIS A 62 0.70 6.76 -15.49
C HIS A 62 0.58 5.29 -15.10
N SER A 63 0.10 5.02 -13.90
CA SER A 63 -0.15 3.66 -13.41
C SER A 63 -1.65 3.37 -13.40
N ASP A 64 -2.03 2.21 -13.91
CA ASP A 64 -3.38 1.65 -13.74
C ASP A 64 -3.59 1.03 -12.36
N GLY A 65 -2.51 0.87 -11.58
CA GLY A 65 -2.55 0.29 -10.24
C GLY A 65 -3.26 1.20 -9.24
N VAL A 66 -3.95 0.56 -8.29
CA VAL A 66 -4.58 1.24 -7.16
C VAL A 66 -3.95 0.78 -5.85
N TRP A 67 -3.84 1.68 -4.89
CA TRP A 67 -3.45 1.32 -3.53
C TRP A 67 -4.69 1.19 -2.65
N LEU A 68 -4.75 0.14 -1.84
CA LEU A 68 -5.72 0.05 -0.77
C LEU A 68 -5.16 0.74 0.48
N THR A 69 -5.89 1.73 0.99
CA THR A 69 -5.41 2.59 2.08
C THR A 69 -6.39 2.57 3.25
N GLY A 70 -5.87 2.27 4.44
CA GLY A 70 -6.59 2.38 5.70
C GLY A 70 -6.17 3.61 6.50
N GLN A 71 -6.46 3.59 7.81
CA GLN A 71 -6.17 4.72 8.69
C GLN A 71 -4.67 4.98 8.84
N ASN A 72 -3.85 3.92 8.88
CA ASN A 72 -2.40 4.01 9.09
C ASN A 72 -1.65 2.89 8.37
N TRP A 73 -2.20 2.39 7.27
CA TRP A 73 -1.60 1.32 6.48
C TRP A 73 -1.93 1.47 5.01
N VAL A 74 -1.05 0.94 4.16
CA VAL A 74 -1.19 0.92 2.70
C VAL A 74 -0.79 -0.46 2.19
N ILE A 75 -1.63 -1.02 1.31
CA ILE A 75 -1.33 -2.19 0.49
C ILE A 75 -1.24 -1.73 -0.97
N ASN A 76 -0.08 -1.93 -1.57
CA ASN A 76 0.12 -1.81 -3.00
C ASN A 76 0.19 -3.23 -3.57
N SER A 77 -0.88 -3.68 -4.21
CA SER A 77 -1.03 -5.04 -4.73
C SER A 77 -2.04 -5.06 -5.87
N PRO A 78 -1.88 -5.95 -6.87
CA PRO A 78 -2.90 -6.19 -7.89
C PRO A 78 -4.27 -6.59 -7.33
N ASP A 79 -4.30 -7.26 -6.18
CA ASP A 79 -5.53 -7.72 -5.51
C ASP A 79 -6.16 -6.68 -4.57
N ALA A 80 -5.62 -5.46 -4.52
CA ALA A 80 -6.12 -4.38 -3.66
C ALA A 80 -7.64 -4.14 -3.76
N PRO A 81 -8.28 -4.18 -4.95
CA PRO A 81 -9.74 -4.10 -5.06
C PRO A 81 -10.46 -5.24 -4.34
N ASP A 82 -10.01 -6.48 -4.51
CA ASP A 82 -10.62 -7.68 -3.89
C ASP A 82 -10.45 -7.66 -2.36
N MET A 83 -9.37 -7.04 -1.88
CA MET A 83 -9.09 -6.89 -0.45
C MET A 83 -9.92 -5.79 0.22
N GLN A 84 -10.45 -4.82 -0.53
CA GLN A 84 -11.19 -3.69 0.04
C GLN A 84 -12.43 -4.14 0.82
N GLU A 85 -13.20 -5.09 0.30
CA GLU A 85 -14.42 -5.56 0.98
C GLU A 85 -14.11 -6.28 2.30
N LYS A 86 -12.93 -6.90 2.39
CA LYS A 86 -12.51 -7.72 3.55
C LYS A 86 -11.77 -6.91 4.62
N LEU A 87 -10.95 -5.96 4.19
CA LEU A 87 -10.09 -5.15 5.06
C LEU A 87 -10.65 -3.75 5.32
N GLY A 88 -11.65 -3.33 4.55
CA GLY A 88 -12.14 -1.96 4.52
C GLY A 88 -11.13 -1.00 3.88
N GLY A 89 -11.26 0.29 4.22
CA GLY A 89 -10.41 1.34 3.66
C GLY A 89 -10.91 1.88 2.32
N ARG A 90 -10.03 2.58 1.60
CA ARG A 90 -10.33 3.22 0.32
C ARG A 90 -9.27 2.92 -0.73
N LEU A 91 -9.72 2.70 -1.96
CA LEU A 91 -8.84 2.62 -3.12
C LEU A 91 -8.38 4.02 -3.54
N VAL A 92 -7.09 4.15 -3.82
CA VAL A 92 -6.46 5.38 -4.31
C VAL A 92 -5.84 5.09 -5.67
N SER A 93 -6.31 5.84 -6.67
CA SER A 93 -5.73 5.86 -8.02
C SER A 93 -4.73 7.01 -8.16
N PHE A 94 -3.75 6.80 -9.03
CA PHE A 94 -2.69 7.74 -9.39
C PHE A 94 -2.72 8.16 -10.87
N LYS A 95 -3.82 7.83 -11.57
CA LYS A 95 -4.19 8.44 -12.85
C LYS A 95 -4.60 9.90 -12.68
#